data_AF-A0A0F2HH83-F1
#
_entry.id   AF-A0A0F2HH83-F1
#
_cell.length_a   1.000
_cell.length_b   1.000
_cell.length_c   1.000
_cell.angle_alpha   90.00
_cell.angle_beta   90.00
_cell.angle_gamma   90.00
#
_symmetry.space_group_name_H-M   'P 1'
#
loop_
_entity.id
_entity.type
_entity.pdbx_description
1 polymer ?
#
loop_
_entity_poly.entity_id
_entity_poly.type
_entity_poly.pdbx_seq_one_letter_code
_entity_poly.pdbx_strand_id
1 'polypeptide(L)'
;MDKYTFISEMTKALAWPATLIVVLLLLRKPLVSLIPFMRKLKFKELEMEFSEQVQALRSEAEIDETSEIDTPAINILPFSTRAAVLEAWIELENVAASLAASFWSSSNTSPFKNYPKLGHYLHQCGVLSDTQLKSFDELRKLRNQLVHTQEVELTEDDAKAYILVATNLVNQIKGK
;
A
#
# COMPACT_ATOMS: atom_id res chain seq x y z
N MET A 1 69.42 1.86 10.31
CA MET A 1 68.15 1.33 10.82
C MET A 1 68.22 -0.17 10.77
N ASP A 2 67.98 -0.83 11.90
CA ASP A 2 67.99 -2.28 12.00
C ASP A 2 66.81 -2.88 11.24
N LYS A 3 67.04 -3.96 10.48
CA LYS A 3 66.01 -4.63 9.66
C LYS A 3 64.77 -5.02 10.49
N TYR A 4 64.96 -5.28 11.77
CA TYR A 4 63.92 -5.63 12.73
C TYR A 4 63.00 -4.46 13.09
N THR A 5 63.51 -3.22 13.15
CA THR A 5 62.68 -2.04 13.46
C THR A 5 61.78 -1.67 12.29
N PHE A 6 62.24 -1.81 11.04
CA PHE A 6 61.42 -1.57 9.85
C PHE A 6 60.23 -2.55 9.74
N ILE A 7 60.46 -3.84 10.03
CA ILE A 7 59.40 -4.86 10.00
C ILE A 7 58.36 -4.59 11.10
N SER A 8 58.79 -4.14 12.28
CA SER A 8 57.87 -3.79 13.38
C SER A 8 57.00 -2.57 13.06
N GLU A 9 57.56 -1.53 12.45
CA GLU A 9 56.80 -0.32 12.07
C GLU A 9 55.79 -0.64 10.96
N MET A 10 56.20 -1.42 9.95
CA MET A 10 55.35 -1.82 8.83
C MET A 10 54.17 -2.70 9.27
N THR A 11 54.40 -3.65 10.20
CA THR A 11 53.33 -4.48 10.76
C THR A 11 52.33 -3.69 11.60
N LYS A 12 52.78 -2.70 12.38
CA LYS A 12 51.88 -1.80 13.12
C LYS A 12 50.99 -0.98 12.19
N ALA A 13 51.53 -0.46 11.10
CA ALA A 13 50.78 0.30 10.11
C ALA A 13 49.76 -0.57 9.33
N LEU A 14 50.12 -1.83 9.03
CA LEU A 14 49.25 -2.76 8.30
C LEU A 14 48.23 -3.48 9.17
N ALA A 15 48.49 -3.62 10.48
CA ALA A 15 47.63 -4.36 11.40
C ALA A 15 46.20 -3.80 11.39
N TRP A 16 46.03 -2.48 11.48
CA TRP A 16 44.71 -1.86 11.53
C TRP A 16 43.91 -2.03 10.22
N PRO A 17 44.43 -1.68 9.02
CA PRO A 17 43.75 -1.97 7.76
C PRO A 17 43.45 -3.45 7.55
N ALA A 18 44.39 -4.33 7.89
CA ALA A 18 44.20 -5.78 7.75
C ALA A 18 43.08 -6.29 8.68
N THR A 19 43.06 -5.85 9.94
CA THR A 19 41.98 -6.21 10.87
C THR A 19 40.63 -5.71 10.38
N LEU A 20 40.54 -4.48 9.86
CA LEU A 20 39.30 -3.92 9.34
C LEU A 20 38.77 -4.71 8.14
N ILE A 21 39.65 -5.12 7.22
CA ILE A 21 39.31 -5.98 6.08
C ILE A 21 38.84 -7.36 6.56
N VAL A 22 39.55 -7.99 7.50
CA VAL A 22 39.18 -9.30 8.05
C VAL A 22 37.81 -9.22 8.73
N VAL A 23 37.57 -8.20 9.55
CA VAL A 23 36.27 -7.93 10.19
C VAL A 23 35.18 -7.77 9.14
N LEU A 24 35.40 -6.95 8.10
CA LEU A 24 34.41 -6.75 7.03
C LEU A 24 34.11 -8.04 6.25
N LEU A 25 35.13 -8.88 5.99
CA LEU A 25 34.99 -10.17 5.32
C LEU A 25 34.28 -11.22 6.19
N LEU A 26 34.44 -11.17 7.51
CA LEU A 26 33.72 -12.03 8.45
C LEU A 26 32.26 -11.58 8.63
N LEU A 27 32.00 -10.27 8.70
CA LEU A 27 30.65 -9.72 8.90
C LEU A 27 29.77 -9.67 7.63
N ARG A 28 30.34 -9.72 6.42
CA ARG A 28 29.52 -9.68 5.18
C ARG A 28 28.47 -10.78 5.13
N LYS A 29 28.79 -11.99 5.60
CA LYS A 29 27.87 -13.13 5.59
C LYS A 29 26.70 -12.96 6.57
N PRO A 30 26.93 -12.66 7.87
CA PRO A 30 25.83 -12.44 8.80
C PRO A 30 24.98 -11.22 8.43
N LEU A 31 25.56 -10.14 7.91
CA LEU A 31 24.78 -8.96 7.48
C LEU A 31 23.85 -9.28 6.30
N VAL A 32 24.34 -9.98 5.27
CA VAL A 32 23.50 -10.38 4.13
C VAL A 32 22.39 -11.35 4.56
N SER A 33 22.65 -12.21 5.54
CA SER A 33 21.64 -13.14 6.06
C SER A 33 20.48 -12.46 6.81
N LEU A 34 20.66 -11.21 7.27
CA LEU A 34 19.63 -10.43 7.95
C LEU A 34 18.72 -9.64 7.01
N ILE A 35 19.13 -9.44 5.74
CA ILE A 35 18.31 -8.79 4.70
C ILE A 35 16.90 -9.40 4.60
N PRO A 36 16.70 -10.74 4.53
CA PRO A 36 15.37 -11.32 4.46
C PRO A 36 14.54 -11.06 5.73
N PHE A 37 15.16 -11.00 6.91
CA PHE A 37 14.46 -10.70 8.16
C PHE A 37 13.94 -9.26 8.19
N MET A 38 14.78 -8.31 7.80
CA MET A 38 14.38 -6.89 7.65
C MET A 38 13.22 -6.72 6.65
N ARG A 39 13.22 -7.48 5.54
CA ARG A 39 12.11 -7.48 4.58
C ARG A 39 10.82 -7.97 5.21
N LYS A 40 10.85 -9.12 5.90
CA LYS A 40 9.68 -9.68 6.58
C LYS A 40 9.11 -8.74 7.64
N LEU A 41 9.96 -8.08 8.42
CA LEU A 41 9.51 -7.08 9.40
C LEU A 41 8.81 -5.91 8.73
N LYS A 42 9.38 -5.37 7.64
CA LYS A 42 8.74 -4.30 6.87
C LYS A 42 7.39 -4.72 6.28
N PHE A 43 7.28 -5.93 5.73
CA PHE A 43 6.00 -6.41 5.19
C PHE A 43 4.94 -6.56 6.29
N LYS A 44 5.33 -7.10 7.45
CA LYS A 44 4.43 -7.20 8.60
C LYS A 44 3.98 -5.83 9.11
N GLU A 45 4.87 -4.84 9.11
CA GLU A 45 4.52 -3.46 9.46
C GLU A 45 3.51 -2.86 8.49
N LEU A 46 3.69 -3.10 7.18
CA LEU A 46 2.74 -2.68 6.14
C LEU A 46 1.38 -3.40 6.25
N GLU A 47 1.35 -4.67 6.63
CA GLU A 47 0.11 -5.42 6.89
C GLU A 47 -0.65 -4.82 8.07
N MET A 48 0.04 -4.50 9.17
CA MET A 48 -0.58 -3.86 10.34
C MET A 48 -1.10 -2.47 10.00
N GLU A 49 -0.32 -1.65 9.28
CA GLU A 49 -0.73 -0.33 8.83
C GLU A 49 -1.96 -0.39 7.90
N PHE A 50 -2.00 -1.36 6.98
CA PHE A 50 -3.15 -1.58 6.12
C PHE A 50 -4.40 -1.91 6.95
N SER A 51 -4.28 -2.85 7.89
CA SER A 51 -5.39 -3.25 8.77
C SER A 51 -5.90 -2.06 9.59
N GLU A 52 -5.01 -1.29 10.21
CA GLU A 52 -5.35 -0.11 11.00
C GLU A 52 -6.08 0.94 10.16
N GLN A 53 -5.57 1.27 8.97
CA GLN A 53 -6.17 2.27 8.09
C GLN A 53 -7.55 1.83 7.60
N VAL A 54 -7.71 0.57 7.18
CA VAL A 54 -9.00 0.07 6.69
C VAL A 54 -10.03 0.02 7.82
N GLN A 55 -9.64 -0.42 9.02
CA GLN A 55 -10.54 -0.41 10.17
C GLN A 55 -10.93 1.01 10.59
N ALA A 56 -10.00 1.95 10.56
CA ALA A 56 -10.28 3.36 10.83
C ALA A 56 -11.28 3.94 9.82
N LEU A 57 -11.07 3.68 8.52
CA LEU A 57 -12.00 4.10 7.45
C LEU A 57 -13.40 3.51 7.63
N ARG A 58 -13.47 2.24 8.03
CA ARG A 58 -14.73 1.56 8.29
C ARG A 58 -15.48 2.14 9.48
N SER A 59 -14.77 2.43 10.57
CA SER A 59 -15.33 3.05 11.77
C SER A 59 -15.82 4.46 11.50
N GLU A 60 -15.06 5.26 10.75
CA GLU A 60 -15.43 6.64 10.37
C GLU A 60 -16.66 6.67 9.46
N ALA A 61 -16.83 5.65 8.62
CA ALA A 61 -17.99 5.52 7.74
C ALA A 61 -19.22 4.88 8.44
N GLU A 62 -19.13 4.56 9.74
CA GLU A 62 -20.19 3.92 10.54
C GLU A 62 -20.78 2.65 9.86
N ILE A 63 -19.94 1.86 9.18
CA ILE A 63 -20.39 0.71 8.38
C ILE A 63 -20.49 -0.56 9.25
N ASP A 64 -21.71 -1.06 9.39
CA ASP A 64 -22.02 -2.23 10.20
C ASP A 64 -21.51 -3.56 9.60
N GLU A 65 -21.19 -4.54 10.47
CA GLU A 65 -20.61 -5.86 10.10
C GLU A 65 -21.52 -6.75 9.25
N THR A 66 -22.82 -6.52 9.35
CA THR A 66 -23.86 -7.38 8.77
C THR A 66 -24.29 -6.93 7.37
N SER A 67 -23.64 -5.93 6.79
CA SER A 67 -23.99 -5.45 5.45
C SER A 67 -23.73 -6.57 4.43
N GLU A 68 -24.78 -7.21 3.94
CA GLU A 68 -24.69 -8.14 2.82
C GLU A 68 -24.26 -7.34 1.57
N ILE A 69 -23.08 -7.66 1.05
CA ILE A 69 -22.57 -7.07 -0.17
C ILE A 69 -22.46 -8.17 -1.20
N ASP A 70 -23.22 -8.02 -2.29
CA ASP A 70 -23.07 -8.83 -3.48
C ASP A 70 -22.33 -8.01 -4.53
N THR A 71 -20.99 -8.09 -4.50
CA THR A 71 -20.12 -7.44 -5.49
C THR A 71 -19.17 -8.45 -6.11
N PRO A 72 -18.70 -8.20 -7.35
CA PRO A 72 -17.68 -9.04 -7.99
C PRO A 72 -16.44 -9.23 -7.11
N ALA A 73 -16.05 -8.21 -6.35
CA ALA A 73 -14.92 -8.25 -5.42
C ALA A 73 -15.08 -9.32 -4.33
N ILE A 74 -16.27 -9.48 -3.74
CA ILE A 74 -16.51 -10.48 -2.69
C ILE A 74 -16.46 -11.90 -3.24
N ASN A 75 -16.91 -12.11 -4.48
CA ASN A 75 -16.81 -13.41 -5.13
C ASN A 75 -15.35 -13.83 -5.42
N ILE A 76 -14.43 -12.86 -5.51
CA ILE A 76 -12.99 -13.09 -5.71
C ILE A 76 -12.26 -13.32 -4.39
N LEU A 77 -12.78 -12.79 -3.27
CA LEU A 77 -12.16 -12.83 -1.95
C LEU A 77 -11.65 -14.23 -1.52
N PRO A 78 -12.42 -15.33 -1.70
CA PRO A 78 -11.98 -16.68 -1.31
C PRO A 78 -10.77 -17.19 -2.11
N PHE A 79 -10.49 -16.60 -3.27
CA PHE A 79 -9.41 -17.02 -4.16
C PHE A 79 -8.18 -16.11 -4.04
N SER A 80 -8.40 -14.80 -3.83
CA SER A 80 -7.34 -13.83 -3.65
C SER A 80 -7.84 -12.55 -3.00
N THR A 81 -7.41 -12.31 -1.76
CA THR A 81 -7.66 -11.07 -1.01
C THR A 81 -7.17 -9.84 -1.78
N ARG A 82 -5.98 -9.95 -2.37
CA ARG A 82 -5.40 -8.89 -3.20
C ARG A 82 -6.25 -8.59 -4.43
N ALA A 83 -6.64 -9.61 -5.20
CA ALA A 83 -7.44 -9.39 -6.41
C ALA A 83 -8.81 -8.80 -6.06
N ALA A 84 -9.41 -9.23 -4.95
CA ALA A 84 -10.67 -8.68 -4.45
C ALA A 84 -10.58 -7.18 -4.12
N VAL A 85 -9.52 -6.76 -3.42
CA VAL A 85 -9.26 -5.33 -3.12
C VAL A 85 -9.07 -4.50 -4.40
N LEU A 86 -8.32 -5.03 -5.37
CA LEU A 86 -8.11 -4.36 -6.66
C LEU A 86 -9.41 -4.24 -7.45
N GLU A 87 -10.23 -5.28 -7.48
CA GLU A 87 -11.53 -5.27 -8.14
C GLU A 87 -12.48 -4.23 -7.52
N ALA A 88 -12.54 -4.18 -6.18
CA ALA A 88 -13.36 -3.19 -5.48
C ALA A 88 -12.91 -1.74 -5.78
N TRP A 89 -11.60 -1.50 -5.87
CA TRP A 89 -11.09 -0.20 -6.30
C TRP A 89 -11.46 0.12 -7.75
N ILE A 90 -11.36 -0.85 -8.65
CA ILE A 90 -11.70 -0.67 -10.08
C ILE A 90 -13.18 -0.29 -10.21
N GLU A 91 -14.07 -0.92 -9.46
CA GLU A 91 -15.48 -0.55 -9.45
C GLU A 91 -15.69 0.89 -8.98
N LEU A 92 -15.09 1.28 -7.86
CA LEU A 92 -15.14 2.64 -7.34
C LEU A 92 -14.60 3.68 -8.33
N GLU A 93 -13.44 3.42 -8.92
CA GLU A 93 -12.82 4.32 -9.90
C GLU A 93 -13.67 4.45 -11.15
N ASN A 94 -14.25 3.36 -11.66
CA ASN A 94 -15.12 3.41 -12.84
C ASN A 94 -16.36 4.26 -12.60
N VAL A 95 -17.01 4.11 -11.45
CA VAL A 95 -18.20 4.89 -11.07
C VAL A 95 -17.85 6.37 -10.89
N ALA A 96 -16.76 6.65 -10.17
CA ALA A 96 -16.23 8.00 -9.99
C ALA A 96 -15.87 8.66 -11.34
N ALA A 97 -15.20 7.92 -12.22
CA ALA A 97 -14.80 8.39 -13.55
C ALA A 97 -16.00 8.61 -14.47
N SER A 98 -17.04 7.75 -14.42
CA SER A 98 -18.26 7.96 -15.20
C SER A 98 -19.01 9.21 -14.75
N LEU A 99 -19.09 9.44 -13.44
CA LEU A 99 -19.74 10.65 -12.92
C LEU A 99 -18.93 11.90 -13.27
N ALA A 100 -17.61 11.83 -13.16
CA ALA A 100 -16.73 12.93 -13.57
C ALA A 100 -16.90 13.27 -15.07
N ALA A 101 -16.95 12.26 -15.94
CA ALA A 101 -17.15 12.46 -17.38
C ALA A 101 -18.54 13.05 -17.71
N SER A 102 -19.56 12.71 -16.91
CA SER A 102 -20.92 13.20 -17.08
C SER A 102 -21.01 14.73 -16.95
N PHE A 103 -20.18 15.36 -16.11
CA PHE A 103 -20.11 16.83 -15.99
C PHE A 103 -19.63 17.52 -17.28
N TRP A 104 -18.94 16.81 -18.16
CA TRP A 104 -18.43 17.31 -19.43
C TRP A 104 -19.32 16.91 -20.61
N SER A 105 -20.51 16.37 -20.34
CA SER A 105 -21.40 15.76 -21.35
C SER A 105 -20.68 14.72 -22.22
N SER A 106 -19.65 14.07 -21.67
CA SER A 106 -18.83 13.08 -22.36
C SER A 106 -19.07 11.69 -21.78
N SER A 107 -19.13 10.69 -22.65
CA SER A 107 -19.08 9.28 -22.26
C SER A 107 -17.65 8.76 -22.11
N ASN A 108 -16.64 9.58 -22.44
CA ASN A 108 -15.25 9.17 -22.37
C ASN A 108 -14.71 9.25 -20.94
N THR A 109 -14.56 8.10 -20.31
CA THR A 109 -13.99 7.98 -18.94
C THR A 109 -12.47 7.88 -18.92
N SER A 110 -11.82 7.69 -20.08
CA SER A 110 -10.36 7.52 -20.20
C SER A 110 -9.55 8.62 -19.51
N PRO A 111 -9.88 9.92 -19.62
CA PRO A 111 -9.13 10.99 -18.95
C PRO A 111 -9.16 10.91 -17.42
N PHE A 112 -10.16 10.25 -16.85
CA PHE A 112 -10.39 10.15 -15.41
C PHE A 112 -9.87 8.84 -14.82
N LYS A 113 -9.63 7.81 -15.66
CA LYS A 113 -8.99 6.57 -15.21
C LYS A 113 -7.57 6.85 -14.76
N ASN A 114 -7.18 6.28 -13.62
CA ASN A 114 -5.90 6.56 -12.96
C ASN A 114 -5.61 8.06 -12.71
N TYR A 115 -6.60 8.94 -12.77
CA TYR A 115 -6.37 10.36 -12.55
C TYR A 115 -6.15 10.62 -11.05
N PRO A 116 -4.95 11.05 -10.60
CA PRO A 116 -4.64 11.11 -9.17
C PRO A 116 -5.48 12.13 -8.40
N LYS A 117 -6.05 13.12 -9.10
CA LYS A 117 -6.89 14.17 -8.53
C LYS A 117 -8.39 13.93 -8.75
N LEU A 118 -8.81 12.72 -9.13
CA LEU A 118 -10.22 12.40 -9.38
C LEU A 118 -11.09 12.70 -8.15
N GLY A 119 -10.67 12.28 -6.96
CA GLY A 119 -11.40 12.59 -5.72
C GLY A 119 -11.51 14.09 -5.48
N HIS A 120 -10.42 14.84 -5.65
CA HIS A 120 -10.42 16.29 -5.47
C HIS A 120 -11.32 17.00 -6.49
N TYR A 121 -11.35 16.51 -7.74
CA TYR A 121 -12.24 17.01 -8.77
C TYR A 121 -13.71 16.78 -8.40
N LEU A 122 -14.07 15.56 -7.97
CA LEU A 122 -15.43 15.23 -7.53
C LEU A 122 -15.85 16.02 -6.28
N HIS A 123 -14.92 16.29 -5.37
CA HIS A 123 -15.15 17.17 -4.22
C HIS A 123 -15.44 18.61 -4.66
N GLN A 124 -14.66 19.17 -5.60
CA GLN A 124 -14.92 20.50 -6.16
C GLN A 124 -16.28 20.59 -6.88
N CYS A 125 -16.73 19.49 -7.49
CA CYS A 125 -18.06 19.39 -8.09
C CYS A 125 -19.20 19.17 -7.08
N GLY A 126 -18.92 19.11 -5.76
CA GLY A 126 -19.92 18.88 -4.72
C GLY A 126 -20.45 17.44 -4.62
N VAL A 127 -19.83 16.50 -5.33
CA VAL A 127 -20.18 15.08 -5.28
C VAL A 127 -19.69 14.44 -3.99
N LEU A 128 -18.44 14.68 -3.61
CA LEU A 128 -17.86 14.14 -2.38
C LEU A 128 -17.88 15.19 -1.28
N SER A 129 -18.24 14.80 -0.05
CA SER A 129 -17.96 15.56 1.17
C SER A 129 -16.48 15.49 1.54
N ASP A 130 -16.03 16.31 2.48
CA ASP A 130 -14.66 16.23 3.02
C ASP A 130 -14.33 14.84 3.59
N THR A 131 -15.29 14.21 4.26
CA THR A 131 -15.13 12.85 4.81
C THR A 131 -14.99 11.81 3.71
N GLN A 132 -15.84 11.88 2.67
CA GLN A 132 -15.78 10.97 1.53
C GLN A 132 -14.50 11.15 0.70
N LEU A 133 -14.02 12.40 0.54
CA LEU A 133 -12.75 12.68 -0.12
C LEU A 133 -11.58 12.02 0.61
N LYS A 134 -11.53 12.17 1.95
CA LYS A 134 -10.52 11.51 2.77
C LYS A 134 -10.55 10.00 2.58
N SER A 135 -11.73 9.38 2.67
CA SER A 135 -11.87 7.94 2.47
C SER A 135 -11.44 7.50 1.06
N PHE A 136 -11.80 8.26 0.03
CA PHE A 136 -11.38 7.97 -1.34
C PHE A 136 -9.85 8.03 -1.51
N ASP A 137 -9.20 9.04 -0.93
CA ASP A 137 -7.74 9.20 -1.01
C ASP A 137 -7.00 8.12 -0.21
N GLU A 138 -7.48 7.73 0.97
CA GLU A 138 -6.89 6.66 1.75
C GLU A 138 -7.03 5.29 1.05
N LEU A 139 -8.22 4.96 0.51
CA LEU A 139 -8.39 3.75 -0.31
C LEU A 139 -7.42 3.72 -1.51
N ARG A 140 -7.22 4.87 -2.17
CA ARG A 140 -6.25 5.00 -3.27
C ARG A 140 -4.82 4.70 -2.83
N LYS A 141 -4.42 5.21 -1.66
CA LYS A 141 -3.08 4.96 -1.08
C LYS A 141 -2.91 3.48 -0.76
N LEU A 142 -3.89 2.88 -0.08
CA LEU A 142 -3.89 1.45 0.26
C LEU A 142 -3.78 0.56 -0.98
N ARG A 143 -4.55 0.86 -2.03
CA ARG A 143 -4.44 0.19 -3.33
C ARG A 143 -3.03 0.31 -3.91
N ASN A 144 -2.44 1.51 -3.88
CA ASN A 144 -1.09 1.73 -4.42
C ASN A 144 -0.03 0.95 -3.64
N GLN A 145 -0.12 0.95 -2.31
CA GLN A 145 0.77 0.18 -1.43
C GLN A 145 0.71 -1.32 -1.75
N LEU A 146 -0.50 -1.85 -1.96
CA LEU A 146 -0.71 -3.25 -2.32
C LEU A 146 -0.14 -3.59 -3.70
N VAL A 147 -0.30 -2.72 -4.69
CA VAL A 147 0.26 -2.92 -6.04
C VAL A 147 1.80 -2.98 -5.98
N HIS A 148 2.42 -2.09 -5.22
CA HIS A 148 3.88 -1.99 -5.11
C HIS A 148 4.53 -3.07 -4.22
N THR A 149 3.74 -3.75 -3.39
CA THR A 149 4.25 -4.76 -2.44
C THR A 149 3.71 -6.15 -2.79
N GLN A 150 4.52 -6.96 -3.47
CA GLN A 150 4.09 -8.26 -4.00
C GLN A 150 4.05 -9.39 -2.95
N GLU A 151 4.75 -9.24 -1.83
CA GLU A 151 4.89 -10.26 -0.78
C GLU A 151 3.98 -10.03 0.45
N VAL A 152 3.10 -9.01 0.42
CA VAL A 152 2.16 -8.73 1.52
C VAL A 152 0.96 -9.66 1.42
N GLU A 153 0.70 -10.41 2.49
CA GLU A 153 -0.50 -11.24 2.62
C GLU A 153 -1.55 -10.50 3.46
N LEU A 154 -2.62 -10.07 2.79
CA LEU A 154 -3.75 -9.44 3.46
C LEU A 154 -4.64 -10.50 4.12
N THR A 155 -5.16 -10.21 5.30
CA THR A 155 -6.19 -11.03 5.93
C THR A 155 -7.51 -10.90 5.17
N GLU A 156 -8.35 -11.94 5.23
CA GLU A 156 -9.68 -11.90 4.62
C GLU A 156 -10.56 -10.80 5.21
N ASP A 157 -10.45 -10.55 6.52
CA ASP A 157 -11.19 -9.52 7.22
C ASP A 157 -10.80 -8.11 6.76
N ASP A 158 -9.51 -7.84 6.58
CA ASP A 158 -9.02 -6.55 6.09
C ASP A 158 -9.47 -6.31 4.64
N ALA A 159 -9.38 -7.33 3.80
CA ALA A 159 -9.85 -7.24 2.42
C ALA A 159 -11.37 -7.02 2.37
N LYS A 160 -12.15 -7.73 3.20
CA LYS A 160 -13.60 -7.54 3.31
C LYS A 160 -13.94 -6.13 3.80
N ALA A 161 -13.23 -5.61 4.79
CA ALA A 161 -13.42 -4.26 5.30
C ALA A 161 -13.11 -3.20 4.22
N TYR A 162 -12.07 -3.40 3.42
CA TYR A 162 -11.78 -2.53 2.28
C TYR A 162 -12.92 -2.54 1.27
N ILE A 163 -13.43 -3.74 0.91
CA ILE A 163 -14.54 -3.88 -0.04
C ILE A 163 -15.79 -3.17 0.50
N LEU A 164 -16.10 -3.34 1.79
CA LEU A 164 -17.21 -2.66 2.47
C LEU A 164 -17.14 -1.13 2.30
N VAL A 165 -16.00 -0.53 2.61
CA VAL A 165 -15.81 0.93 2.50
C VAL A 165 -15.90 1.38 1.04
N ALA A 166 -15.27 0.65 0.11
CA ALA A 166 -15.32 0.97 -1.32
C ALA A 166 -16.75 0.90 -1.88
N THR A 167 -17.49 -0.16 -1.56
CA THR A 167 -18.89 -0.32 -1.99
C THR A 167 -19.80 0.74 -1.37
N ASN A 168 -19.59 1.11 -0.11
CA ASN A 168 -20.34 2.20 0.52
C ASN A 168 -20.14 3.52 -0.24
N LEU A 169 -18.89 3.89 -0.57
CA LEU A 169 -18.60 5.06 -1.39
C LEU A 169 -19.21 4.95 -2.79
N VAL A 170 -19.18 3.79 -3.44
CA VAL A 170 -19.85 3.56 -4.73
C VAL A 170 -21.33 3.88 -4.64
N ASN A 171 -22.01 3.39 -3.60
CA ASN A 171 -23.44 3.62 -3.41
C ASN A 171 -23.75 5.10 -3.15
N GLN A 172 -22.90 5.79 -2.39
CA GLN A 172 -23.03 7.22 -2.14
C GLN A 172 -22.82 8.06 -3.41
N ILE A 173 -21.89 7.67 -4.29
CA ILE A 173 -21.64 8.34 -5.57
C ILE A 173 -22.77 8.07 -6.56
N LYS A 174 -23.28 6.84 -6.64
CA LYS A 174 -24.42 6.47 -7.52
C LYS A 174 -25.74 7.11 -7.07
N GLY A 175 -25.89 7.40 -5.79
CA GLY A 175 -27.11 8.00 -5.22
C GLY A 175 -27.25 9.51 -5.44
N LYS A 176 -26.28 10.17 -6.08
CA LYS A 176 -26.30 11.60 -6.43
C LYS A 176 -26.56 11.80 -7.92
#